data_AF-A0A645FMU6-F1
#
_entry.id   AF-A0A645FMU6-F1
#
_cell.length_a   1.000
_cell.length_b   1.000
_cell.length_c   1.000
_cell.angle_alpha   90.00
_cell.angle_beta   90.00
_cell.angle_gamma   90.00
#
_symmetry.space_group_name_H-M   'P 1'
#
loop_
_entity.id
_entity.type
_entity.pdbx_description
1 polymer ?
#
loop_
_entity_poly.entity_id
_entity_poly.type
_entity_poly.pdbx_seq_one_letter_code
_entity_poly.pdbx_strand_id
1 'polypeptide(L)'
;MLAAQYSGKFTVTNSAGVITLTQVTNGIGGIPVLSVTKTAGGTLTAAATTNTAGAEATYADTYTTYVFGEGAFDFEDIGAEVPYEMNRDPKTNGGQDTLYSRQRKVFAPFGISFTKTSMASNSPTDAELEDGANWTLVNDGNGEYIDHKSIAVARIISRG
;
A
#
# COMPACT_ATOMS: atom_id res chain seq x y z
N MET A 1 -18.10 13.19 -30.50
CA MET A 1 -18.01 12.47 -29.21
C MET A 1 -17.08 13.25 -28.30
N LEU A 2 -17.58 13.77 -27.18
CA LEU A 2 -16.76 14.49 -26.18
C LEU A 2 -15.84 13.49 -25.47
N ALA A 3 -14.65 13.28 -26.03
CA ALA A 3 -13.58 12.48 -25.42
C ALA A 3 -12.29 13.30 -25.25
N ALA A 4 -12.40 14.62 -25.09
CA ALA A 4 -11.30 15.42 -24.57
C ALA A 4 -11.29 15.25 -23.04
N GLN A 5 -10.71 14.14 -22.58
CA GLN A 5 -10.34 13.97 -21.17
C GLN A 5 -9.39 15.12 -20.82
N TYR A 6 -9.70 15.91 -19.79
CA TYR A 6 -8.82 16.98 -19.34
C TYR A 6 -7.54 16.36 -18.75
N SER A 7 -6.54 16.17 -19.62
CA SER A 7 -5.21 15.64 -19.28
C SER A 7 -5.23 14.37 -18.42
N GLY A 8 -6.20 13.47 -18.65
CA GLY A 8 -6.30 12.18 -17.95
C GLY A 8 -6.77 12.24 -16.49
N LYS A 9 -7.14 13.41 -15.95
CA LYS A 9 -7.54 13.57 -14.54
C LYS A 9 -9.00 13.20 -14.26
N PHE A 10 -9.84 13.24 -15.28
CA PHE A 10 -11.28 12.95 -15.18
C PHE A 10 -11.77 12.16 -16.38
N THR A 11 -12.66 11.20 -16.11
CA THR A 11 -13.47 10.53 -17.13
C THR A 11 -14.78 11.29 -17.29
N VAL A 12 -15.08 11.70 -18.52
CA VAL A 12 -16.33 12.42 -18.86
C VAL A 12 -17.28 11.45 -19.53
N THR A 13 -18.48 11.29 -18.99
CA THR A 13 -19.57 10.55 -19.63
C THR A 13 -20.77 11.47 -19.89
N ASN A 14 -21.48 11.23 -20.99
CA ASN A 14 -22.73 11.90 -21.30
C ASN A 14 -23.78 10.82 -21.58
N SER A 15 -24.78 10.74 -20.71
CA SER A 15 -25.90 9.82 -20.84
C SER A 15 -27.20 10.54 -20.52
N ALA A 16 -28.20 10.38 -21.38
CA ALA A 16 -29.54 10.98 -21.23
C ALA A 16 -29.54 12.49 -20.92
N GLY A 17 -28.58 13.25 -21.46
CA GLY A 17 -28.48 14.70 -21.24
C GLY A 17 -27.83 15.10 -19.92
N VAL A 18 -27.34 14.14 -19.13
CA VAL A 18 -26.55 14.37 -17.91
C VAL A 18 -25.08 14.16 -18.25
N ILE A 19 -24.25 15.16 -17.90
CA ILE A 19 -22.80 15.07 -18.00
C ILE A 19 -22.25 14.69 -16.62
N THR A 20 -21.57 13.55 -16.54
CA THR A 20 -20.94 13.06 -15.31
C THR A 20 -19.43 13.16 -15.45
N LEU A 21 -18.79 13.79 -14.47
CA LEU A 21 -17.34 13.90 -14.35
C LEU A 21 -16.89 12.99 -13.21
N THR A 22 -16.23 11.89 -13.53
CA THR A 22 -15.68 10.96 -12.54
C THR A 22 -14.18 11.19 -12.43
N GLN A 23 -13.70 11.56 -11.24
CA GLN A 23 -12.26 11.74 -11.00
C GLN A 23 -11.54 10.39 -11.09
N VAL A 24 -10.37 10.38 -11.75
CA VAL A 24 -9.46 9.22 -11.72
C VAL A 24 -8.63 9.33 -10.42
N THR A 25 -9.00 8.55 -9.40
CA THR A 25 -8.31 8.51 -8.11
C THR A 25 -7.14 7.53 -8.16
N ASN A 26 -5.90 8.04 -8.24
CA ASN A 26 -4.69 7.23 -8.09
C ASN A 26 -3.91 7.65 -6.82
N GLY A 27 -4.56 7.67 -5.65
CA GLY A 27 -3.85 7.95 -4.40
C GLY A 27 -4.73 8.25 -3.19
N ILE A 28 -4.07 8.31 -2.04
CA ILE A 28 -4.66 8.70 -0.75
C ILE A 28 -4.55 10.22 -0.61
N GLY A 29 -5.70 10.90 -0.60
CA GLY A 29 -5.81 12.36 -0.47
C GLY A 29 -7.28 12.79 -0.54
N GLY A 30 -7.62 13.89 0.14
CA GLY A 30 -9.00 14.34 0.30
C GLY A 30 -9.77 14.56 -1.01
N ILE A 31 -11.07 14.33 -0.97
CA ILE A 31 -11.98 14.49 -2.12
C ILE A 31 -12.00 15.97 -2.52
N PRO A 32 -11.55 16.35 -3.73
CA PRO A 32 -11.62 17.73 -4.17
C PRO A 32 -13.08 18.17 -4.30
N VAL A 33 -13.40 19.35 -3.76
CA VAL A 33 -14.73 19.95 -3.90
C VAL A 33 -14.82 20.62 -5.27
N LEU A 34 -15.72 20.14 -6.13
CA LEU A 34 -16.01 20.76 -7.42
C LEU A 34 -17.14 21.78 -7.24
N SER A 35 -16.84 23.08 -7.36
CA SER A 35 -17.85 24.13 -7.36
C SER A 35 -18.27 24.44 -8.79
N VAL A 36 -19.58 24.37 -9.07
CA VAL A 36 -20.16 24.80 -10.35
C VAL A 36 -20.86 26.13 -10.11
N THR A 37 -20.36 27.19 -10.76
CA THR A 37 -20.98 28.53 -10.69
C THR A 37 -21.48 28.93 -12.07
N LYS A 38 -22.71 29.47 -12.13
CA LYS A 38 -23.28 30.00 -13.37
C LYS A 38 -22.74 31.41 -13.59
N THR A 39 -21.96 31.61 -14.64
CA THR A 39 -21.52 32.95 -15.07
C THR A 39 -22.58 33.60 -15.95
N ALA A 40 -22.59 34.93 -16.00
CA ALA A 40 -23.63 35.77 -16.63
C ALA A 40 -23.88 35.56 -18.15
N GLY A 41 -23.25 34.57 -18.78
CA GLY A 41 -23.48 34.15 -20.17
C GLY A 41 -24.06 32.73 -20.34
N GLY A 42 -24.48 32.06 -19.26
CA GLY A 42 -25.02 30.68 -19.33
C GLY A 42 -23.98 29.57 -19.50
N THR A 43 -22.69 29.92 -19.59
CA THR A 43 -21.59 28.97 -19.58
C THR A 43 -21.28 28.53 -18.15
N LEU A 44 -21.30 27.21 -17.89
CA LEU A 44 -20.85 26.61 -16.64
C LEU A 44 -19.32 26.51 -16.67
N THR A 45 -18.63 27.13 -15.72
CA THR A 45 -17.17 27.04 -15.58
C THR A 45 -16.86 26.23 -14.33
N ALA A 46 -16.08 25.16 -14.48
CA ALA A 46 -15.59 24.36 -13.35
C ALA A 46 -14.15 24.78 -13.04
N ALA A 47 -13.90 25.21 -11.79
CA ALA A 47 -12.57 25.52 -11.30
C ALA A 47 -12.20 24.49 -10.23
N ALA A 48 -11.06 23.82 -10.40
CA ALA A 48 -10.48 22.96 -9.37
C ALA A 48 -9.44 23.77 -8.59
N THR A 49 -9.72 24.09 -7.34
CA THR A 49 -8.71 24.66 -6.44
C THR A 49 -7.91 23.51 -5.86
N THR A 50 -6.77 23.18 -6.47
CA THR A 50 -5.72 22.49 -5.72
C THR A 50 -5.14 23.51 -4.76
N ASN A 51 -5.25 23.25 -3.45
CA ASN A 51 -4.38 23.73 -2.37
C ASN A 51 -5.21 24.00 -1.11
N THR A 52 -5.46 22.94 -0.34
CA THR A 52 -5.44 23.09 1.12
C THR A 52 -3.97 23.11 1.55
N ALA A 53 -3.58 23.99 2.47
CA ALA A 53 -2.24 23.94 3.07
C ALA A 53 -2.01 22.54 3.67
N GLY A 54 -1.00 21.82 3.17
CA GLY A 54 -0.72 20.41 3.51
C GLY A 54 -1.06 19.38 2.42
N ALA A 55 -1.55 19.81 1.25
CA ALA A 55 -1.79 18.91 0.11
C ALA A 55 -0.54 18.79 -0.79
N GLU A 56 0.13 17.64 -0.74
CA GLU A 56 1.22 17.30 -1.65
C GLU A 56 0.68 17.17 -3.09
N ALA A 57 1.37 17.79 -4.04
CA ALA A 57 0.95 17.78 -5.44
C ALA A 57 1.09 16.37 -6.06
N THR A 58 0.06 15.92 -6.79
CA THR A 58 0.08 14.65 -7.53
C THR A 58 0.93 14.81 -8.78
N TYR A 59 2.13 14.25 -8.77
CA TYR A 59 3.02 14.22 -9.93
C TYR A 59 2.86 12.91 -10.69
N ALA A 60 2.97 12.97 -12.02
CA ALA A 60 2.81 11.79 -12.89
C ALA A 60 3.85 10.71 -12.57
N ASP A 61 5.06 11.12 -12.21
CA ASP A 61 6.16 10.24 -11.80
C ASP A 61 6.54 10.56 -10.35
N THR A 62 6.29 9.60 -9.45
CA THR A 62 6.68 9.64 -8.04
C THR A 62 7.50 8.40 -7.74
N TYR A 63 8.69 8.57 -7.17
CA TYR A 63 9.56 7.47 -6.79
C TYR A 63 9.56 7.30 -5.27
N THR A 64 9.32 6.06 -4.82
CA THR A 64 9.44 5.69 -3.41
C THR A 64 10.76 4.96 -3.22
N THR A 65 11.68 5.56 -2.48
CA THR A 65 12.96 4.96 -2.11
C THR A 65 12.95 4.62 -0.63
N TYR A 66 13.30 3.38 -0.29
CA TYR A 66 13.52 2.97 1.09
C TYR A 66 15.02 2.90 1.35
N VAL A 67 15.45 3.54 2.43
CA VAL A 67 16.83 3.52 2.91
C VAL A 67 16.84 2.80 4.24
N PHE A 68 17.69 1.79 4.35
CA PHE A 68 17.85 0.98 5.54
C PHE A 68 19.28 1.10 6.03
N GLY A 69 19.44 1.41 7.32
CA GLY A 69 20.72 1.27 7.99
C GLY A 69 21.07 -0.19 8.25
N GLU A 70 22.33 -0.45 8.57
CA GLU A 70 22.77 -1.76 9.02
C GLU A 70 21.99 -2.20 10.27
N GLY A 71 21.51 -3.44 10.29
CA GLY A 71 20.73 -3.98 11.40
C GLY A 71 19.28 -3.49 11.48
N ALA A 72 18.76 -2.80 10.44
CA ALA A 72 17.35 -2.37 10.42
C ALA A 72 16.35 -3.56 10.44
N PHE A 73 16.75 -4.71 9.91
CA PHE A 73 16.01 -5.95 9.97
C PHE A 73 16.91 -7.06 10.50
N ASP A 74 16.38 -7.82 11.44
CA ASP A 74 16.95 -9.10 11.82
C ASP A 74 16.37 -10.21 10.94
N PHE A 75 17.23 -11.17 10.60
CA PHE A 75 16.90 -12.29 9.75
C PHE A 75 17.33 -13.58 10.43
N GLU A 76 16.37 -14.49 10.60
CA GLU A 76 16.63 -15.81 11.12
C GLU A 76 16.08 -16.88 10.18
N ASP A 77 16.96 -17.82 9.81
CA ASP A 77 16.59 -19.05 9.11
C ASP A 77 16.38 -20.16 10.14
N ILE A 78 15.12 -20.41 10.47
CA ILE A 78 14.72 -21.42 11.46
C ILE A 78 14.83 -22.83 10.86
N GLY A 79 14.84 -22.94 9.53
CA GLY A 79 14.81 -24.22 8.84
C GLY A 79 13.48 -24.97 8.97
N ALA A 80 13.37 -26.07 8.23
CA ALA A 80 12.27 -27.00 8.31
C ALA A 80 12.81 -28.39 8.67
N GLU A 81 12.05 -29.17 9.42
CA GLU A 81 12.45 -30.55 9.80
C GLU A 81 12.65 -31.43 8.57
N VAL A 82 11.77 -31.31 7.58
CA VAL A 82 11.88 -31.95 6.26
C VAL A 82 11.78 -30.86 5.19
N PRO A 83 12.91 -30.26 4.76
CA PRO A 83 12.92 -29.18 3.77
C PRO A 83 12.55 -29.64 2.37
N TYR A 84 12.89 -30.88 2.02
CA TYR A 84 12.64 -31.45 0.70
C TYR A 84 12.09 -32.86 0.84
N GLU A 85 11.01 -33.15 0.11
CA GLU A 85 10.46 -34.50 0.02
C GLU A 85 9.84 -34.72 -1.36
N MET A 86 9.85 -35.97 -1.81
CA MET A 86 9.21 -36.39 -3.05
C MET A 86 8.04 -37.30 -2.73
N ASN A 87 6.92 -37.09 -3.41
CA ASN A 87 5.75 -37.95 -3.31
C ASN A 87 5.32 -38.43 -4.70
N ARG A 88 5.18 -39.75 -4.86
CA ARG A 88 4.65 -40.39 -6.07
C ARG A 88 3.16 -40.65 -5.91
N ASP A 89 2.35 -40.09 -6.79
CA ASP A 89 0.95 -40.45 -6.97
C ASP A 89 0.78 -41.27 -8.25
N PRO A 90 0.71 -42.61 -8.18
CA PRO A 90 0.56 -43.48 -9.35
C PRO A 90 -0.84 -43.46 -9.97
N LYS A 91 -1.86 -42.95 -9.25
CA LYS A 91 -3.27 -43.01 -9.67
C LYS A 91 -3.65 -41.82 -10.54
N THR A 92 -3.15 -40.64 -10.21
CA THR A 92 -3.52 -39.39 -10.92
C THR A 92 -2.69 -39.23 -12.20
N ASN A 93 -3.33 -38.84 -13.30
CA ASN A 93 -2.70 -38.52 -14.60
C ASN A 93 -1.69 -39.55 -15.14
N GLY A 94 -1.88 -40.84 -14.89
CA GLY A 94 -0.95 -41.90 -15.34
C GLY A 94 0.36 -41.98 -14.53
N GLY A 95 0.41 -41.32 -13.38
CA GLY A 95 1.54 -41.34 -12.46
C GLY A 95 2.31 -40.01 -12.44
N GLN A 96 2.37 -39.36 -11.27
CA GLN A 96 3.01 -38.05 -11.08
C GLN A 96 3.98 -38.07 -9.90
N ASP A 97 5.10 -37.37 -10.01
CA ASP A 97 6.02 -37.10 -8.91
C ASP A 97 5.99 -35.62 -8.55
N THR A 98 5.70 -35.33 -7.30
CA THR A 98 5.71 -33.96 -6.77
C THR A 98 6.90 -33.79 -5.85
N LEU A 99 7.74 -32.79 -6.14
CA LEU A 99 8.78 -32.33 -5.23
C LEU A 99 8.23 -31.19 -4.37
N TYR A 100 8.21 -31.39 -3.07
CA TYR A 100 7.89 -30.34 -2.11
C TYR A 100 9.17 -29.69 -1.60
N SER A 101 9.16 -28.36 -1.51
CA SER A 101 10.19 -27.60 -0.81
C SER A 101 9.56 -26.74 0.27
N ARG A 102 10.18 -26.68 1.45
CA ARG A 102 9.68 -25.97 2.62
C ARG A 102 10.81 -25.14 3.23
N GLN A 103 10.51 -23.89 3.55
CA GLN A 103 11.40 -22.99 4.28
C GLN A 103 10.61 -22.26 5.35
N ARG A 104 11.28 -21.90 6.46
CA ARG A 104 10.72 -21.05 7.51
C ARG A 104 11.74 -19.95 7.79
N LYS A 105 11.31 -18.70 7.60
CA LYS A 105 12.14 -17.52 7.74
C LYS A 105 11.41 -16.51 8.60
N VAL A 106 12.15 -15.84 9.47
CA VAL A 106 11.63 -14.75 10.29
C VAL A 106 12.37 -13.48 9.90
N PHE A 107 11.59 -12.44 9.65
CA PHE A 107 12.08 -11.09 9.40
C PHE A 107 11.48 -10.19 10.46
N ALA A 108 12.32 -9.56 11.27
CA ALA A 108 11.88 -8.69 12.36
C ALA A 108 12.48 -7.28 12.18
N PRO A 109 11.67 -6.24 11.94
CA PRO A 109 12.18 -4.86 11.94
C PRO A 109 12.63 -4.46 13.36
N PHE A 110 13.79 -3.82 13.45
CA PHE A 110 14.25 -3.28 14.72
C PHE A 110 13.35 -2.14 15.21
N GLY A 111 13.01 -2.14 16.50
CA GLY A 111 12.26 -1.05 17.14
C GLY A 111 10.75 -1.01 16.84
N ILE A 112 10.22 -1.98 16.10
CA ILE A 112 8.79 -2.11 15.83
C ILE A 112 8.31 -3.49 16.30
N SER A 113 7.26 -3.52 17.12
CA SER A 113 6.64 -4.74 17.62
C SER A 113 5.33 -5.04 16.89
N PHE A 114 5.13 -6.31 16.56
CA PHE A 114 3.86 -6.82 16.04
C PHE A 114 2.93 -7.19 17.20
N THR A 115 1.83 -6.46 17.36
CA THR A 115 0.90 -6.58 18.50
C THR A 115 -0.16 -7.64 18.30
N LYS A 116 -0.34 -8.13 17.07
CA LYS A 116 -1.39 -9.12 16.71
C LYS A 116 -2.81 -8.64 17.05
N THR A 117 -3.05 -7.33 16.98
CA THR A 117 -4.33 -6.71 17.38
C THR A 117 -5.53 -7.31 16.62
N SER A 118 -5.34 -7.54 15.32
CA SER A 118 -6.33 -8.05 14.37
C SER A 118 -5.68 -9.19 13.57
N MET A 119 -5.65 -10.38 14.15
CA MET A 119 -5.01 -11.55 13.57
C MET A 119 -5.79 -12.83 13.90
N ALA A 120 -6.08 -13.65 12.90
CA ALA A 120 -6.95 -14.82 13.06
C ALA A 120 -6.21 -16.10 13.50
N SER A 121 -4.95 -16.27 13.12
CA SER A 121 -4.17 -17.49 13.37
C SER A 121 -2.81 -17.19 14.01
N ASN A 122 -2.01 -18.20 14.30
CA ASN A 122 -0.66 -18.01 14.86
C ASN A 122 0.36 -17.49 13.84
N SER A 123 0.06 -17.61 12.55
CA SER A 123 0.88 -17.09 11.46
C SER A 123 0.09 -16.00 10.72
N PRO A 124 0.65 -14.80 10.54
CA PRO A 124 -0.08 -13.71 9.93
C PRO A 124 -0.10 -13.91 8.41
N THR A 125 -1.20 -13.51 7.79
CA THR A 125 -1.33 -13.38 6.34
C THR A 125 -0.73 -12.07 5.87
N ASP A 126 -0.45 -11.96 4.56
CA ASP A 126 0.09 -10.72 3.98
C ASP A 126 -0.82 -9.52 4.26
N ALA A 127 -2.14 -9.70 4.18
CA ALA A 127 -3.12 -8.65 4.50
C ALA A 127 -3.07 -8.22 5.97
N GLU A 128 -2.80 -9.15 6.91
CA GLU A 128 -2.66 -8.84 8.33
C GLU A 128 -1.32 -8.16 8.64
N LEU A 129 -0.26 -8.45 7.86
CA LEU A 129 1.04 -7.78 7.96
C LEU A 129 1.01 -6.36 7.40
N GLU A 130 0.22 -6.12 6.35
CA GLU A 130 0.04 -4.79 5.75
C GLU A 130 -0.79 -3.84 6.63
N ASP A 131 -1.60 -4.39 7.54
CA ASP A 131 -2.41 -3.58 8.46
C ASP A 131 -1.55 -2.91 9.53
N GLY A 132 -1.35 -1.60 9.39
CA GLY A 132 -0.61 -0.77 10.33
C GLY A 132 -1.16 -0.81 11.77
N ALA A 133 -2.41 -1.20 12.00
CA ALA A 133 -2.99 -1.34 13.34
C ALA A 133 -2.40 -2.54 14.13
N ASN A 134 -1.72 -3.46 13.45
CA ASN A 134 -1.04 -4.59 14.07
C ASN A 134 0.41 -4.28 14.47
N TRP A 135 0.86 -3.03 14.29
CA TRP A 135 2.24 -2.62 14.56
C TRP A 135 2.28 -1.46 15.55
N THR A 136 3.27 -1.48 16.43
CA THR A 136 3.56 -0.37 17.34
C THR A 136 5.06 -0.21 17.50
N LEU A 137 5.51 0.98 17.93
CA LEU A 137 6.89 1.15 18.37
C LEU A 137 7.11 0.28 19.61
N VAL A 138 8.29 -0.35 19.68
CA VAL A 138 8.71 -1.11 20.87
C VAL A 138 8.58 -0.21 22.09
N ASN A 139 7.94 -0.75 23.14
CA ASN A 139 7.70 -0.06 24.40
C ASN A 139 7.97 -0.99 25.58
N ASP A 140 8.12 -0.39 26.75
CA ASP A 140 8.38 -1.09 28.02
C ASP A 140 7.10 -1.62 28.71
N GLY A 141 5.93 -1.41 28.11
CA GLY A 141 4.63 -1.72 28.69
C GLY A 141 4.13 -0.71 29.75
N ASN A 142 4.95 0.26 30.16
CA ASN A 142 4.58 1.34 31.10
C ASN A 142 4.43 2.71 30.42
N GLY A 143 4.48 2.75 29.09
CA GLY A 143 4.23 3.94 28.28
C GLY A 143 5.49 4.63 27.77
N GLU A 144 6.68 4.08 28.04
CA GLU A 144 7.92 4.55 27.42
C GLU A 144 8.14 3.79 26.10
N TYR A 145 8.41 4.55 25.04
CA TYR A 145 8.67 4.03 23.71
C TYR A 145 10.13 4.26 23.33
N ILE A 146 10.67 3.39 22.49
CA ILE A 146 11.96 3.63 21.84
C ILE A 146 11.92 4.96 21.07
N ASP A 147 13.04 5.71 21.07
CA ASP A 147 13.15 6.90 20.24
C ASP A 147 12.98 6.51 18.77
N HIS A 148 11.97 7.08 18.11
CA HIS A 148 11.68 6.78 16.72
C HIS A 148 12.87 7.09 15.79
N LYS A 149 13.81 7.96 16.20
CA LYS A 149 15.02 8.28 15.43
C LYS A 149 16.11 7.21 15.52
N SER A 150 16.04 6.31 16.49
CA SER A 150 16.99 5.20 16.58
C SER A 150 16.68 4.08 15.59
N ILE A 151 15.48 4.09 15.00
CA ILE A 151 15.09 3.13 13.97
C ILE A 151 15.69 3.59 12.63
N ALA A 152 16.69 2.86 12.15
CA ALA A 152 17.42 3.19 10.94
C ALA A 152 16.65 2.81 9.67
N VAL A 153 15.42 3.30 9.53
CA VAL A 153 14.57 3.11 8.36
C VAL A 153 14.04 4.47 7.92
N ALA A 154 14.24 4.81 6.64
CA ALA A 154 13.69 6.02 6.06
C ALA A 154 12.97 5.72 4.75
N ARG A 155 11.84 6.39 4.53
CA ARG A 155 11.14 6.42 3.25
C ARG A 155 11.29 7.81 2.65
N ILE A 156 11.86 7.86 1.44
CA ILE A 156 12.04 9.09 0.67
C ILE A 156 11.09 9.03 -0.52
N ILE A 157 10.26 10.06 -0.66
CA ILE A 157 9.39 10.25 -1.81
C ILE A 157 10.03 11.34 -2.67
N SER A 158 10.45 11.00 -3.89
CA SER A 158 11.16 11.91 -4.79
C SER A 158 10.50 11.96 -6.18
N ARG A 159 10.99 12.88 -7.02
CA ARG A 159 10.41 13.24 -8.32
C ARG A 159 11.37 13.08 -9.50
N GLY A 160 12.53 12.46 -9.27
CA GLY A 160 13.69 12.50 -10.18
C GLY A 160 14.73 13.50 -9.72
#